data_AF-A0A975W148-F1
#
_entry.id   AF-A0A975W148-F1
#
_cell.length_a   1.000
_cell.length_b   1.000
_cell.length_c   1.000
_cell.angle_alpha   90.00
_cell.angle_beta   90.00
_cell.angle_gamma   90.00
#
_symmetry.space_group_name_H-M   'P 1'
#
loop_
_entity.id
_entity.type
_entity.pdbx_description
1 polymer ?
#
loop_
_entity_poly.entity_id
_entity_poly.type
_entity_poly.pdbx_seq_one_letter_code
_entity_poly.pdbx_strand_id
1 'polypeptide(L)'
;MKGIYLLTVFLVSMLSGCASGPVAMGGDTYMMTDTGAWSWSSGAGLKAGLYKNADKFCADKSEVMLPLRSRQKDASFSNFGNAELQFKCLPKGDPELARNPDGLPFSPNVTVEVKNK
;
A
#
# COMPACT_ATOMS: atom_id res chain seq x y z
N MET A 1 -9.31 -10.75 46.15
CA MET A 1 -8.47 -11.36 45.11
C MET A 1 -9.15 -11.48 43.73
N LYS A 2 -10.48 -11.69 43.64
CA LYS A 2 -11.21 -11.76 42.34
C LYS A 2 -11.30 -10.43 41.57
N GLY A 3 -11.32 -9.29 42.28
CA GLY A 3 -11.42 -7.96 41.67
C GLY A 3 -10.16 -7.49 40.92
N ILE A 4 -8.97 -8.00 41.28
CA ILE A 4 -7.72 -7.63 40.60
C ILE A 4 -7.66 -8.22 39.18
N TYR A 5 -8.25 -9.40 38.98
CA TYR A 5 -8.31 -10.09 37.68
C TYR A 5 -9.29 -9.43 36.71
N LEU A 6 -10.40 -8.87 37.23
CA LEU A 6 -11.36 -8.13 36.39
C LEU A 6 -10.76 -6.82 35.87
N LEU A 7 -9.90 -6.18 36.66
CA LEU A 7 -9.28 -4.90 36.30
C LEU A 7 -8.13 -5.08 35.29
N THR A 8 -7.40 -6.19 35.35
CA THR A 8 -6.36 -6.51 34.36
C THR A 8 -6.93 -6.92 32.99
N VAL A 9 -8.06 -7.63 32.96
CA VAL A 9 -8.71 -8.01 31.69
C VAL A 9 -9.28 -6.78 30.96
N PHE A 10 -9.86 -5.83 31.70
CA PHE A 10 -10.43 -4.61 31.11
C PHE A 10 -9.38 -3.69 30.46
N LEU A 11 -8.17 -3.66 31.02
CA LEU A 11 -7.07 -2.84 30.50
C LEU A 11 -6.51 -3.36 29.16
N VAL A 12 -6.54 -4.68 28.93
CA VAL A 12 -6.04 -5.29 27.69
C VAL A 12 -7.00 -5.09 26.51
N SER A 13 -8.31 -4.99 26.76
CA SER A 13 -9.32 -4.84 25.70
C SER A 13 -9.32 -3.46 25.03
N MET A 14 -8.68 -2.43 25.61
CA MET A 14 -8.66 -1.09 25.02
C MET A 14 -7.59 -0.87 23.93
N LEU A 15 -6.77 -1.87 23.62
CA LEU A 15 -5.73 -1.75 22.58
C LEU A 15 -6.18 -2.16 21.17
N SER A 16 -7.43 -2.60 20.95
CA SER A 16 -7.94 -2.87 19.59
C SER A 16 -8.36 -1.57 18.90
N GLY A 17 -7.39 -0.77 18.45
CA GLY A 17 -7.61 0.36 17.57
C GLY A 17 -7.99 -0.10 16.16
N CYS A 18 -9.06 0.48 15.59
CA CYS A 18 -9.48 0.22 14.22
C CYS A 18 -8.48 0.89 13.26
N ALA A 19 -7.42 0.16 12.88
CA ALA A 19 -6.45 0.66 11.92
C ALA A 19 -7.09 0.71 10.52
N SER A 20 -7.15 1.91 9.92
CA SER A 20 -7.30 2.09 8.48
C SER A 20 -6.02 1.63 7.79
N GLY A 21 -5.80 0.32 7.80
CA GLY A 21 -4.60 -0.33 7.33
C GLY A 21 -4.69 -0.74 5.85
N PRO A 22 -3.59 -1.26 5.29
CA PRO A 22 -3.58 -1.81 3.96
C PRO A 22 -4.60 -2.94 3.82
N VAL A 23 -5.37 -2.92 2.75
CA VAL A 23 -6.34 -3.96 2.40
C VAL A 23 -5.62 -5.06 1.63
N ALA A 24 -5.71 -6.31 2.09
CA ALA A 24 -5.17 -7.45 1.36
C ALA A 24 -6.05 -7.76 0.14
N MET A 25 -5.44 -7.82 -1.05
CA MET A 25 -6.10 -8.20 -2.30
C MET A 25 -5.83 -9.68 -2.69
N GLY A 26 -4.98 -10.37 -1.93
CA GLY A 26 -4.60 -11.77 -2.14
C GLY A 26 -3.20 -11.93 -2.76
N GLY A 27 -2.57 -13.09 -2.57
CA GLY A 27 -1.24 -13.42 -3.11
C GLY A 27 -0.17 -12.38 -2.75
N ASP A 28 -0.05 -12.08 -1.46
CA ASP A 28 0.89 -11.10 -0.88
C ASP A 28 0.75 -9.68 -1.43
N THR A 29 -0.38 -9.40 -2.09
CA THR A 29 -0.70 -8.10 -2.65
C THR A 29 -1.61 -7.32 -1.72
N TYR A 30 -1.27 -6.06 -1.52
CA TYR A 30 -1.95 -5.12 -0.65
C TYR A 30 -2.29 -3.85 -1.42
N MET A 31 -3.35 -3.18 -0.97
CA MET A 31 -3.80 -1.91 -1.48
C MET A 31 -3.94 -0.92 -0.34
N MET A 32 -3.38 0.26 -0.53
CA MET A 32 -3.62 1.41 0.32
C MET A 32 -4.20 2.55 -0.52
N THR A 33 -5.17 3.24 0.06
CA THR A 33 -5.81 4.40 -0.55
C THR A 33 -5.76 5.53 0.45
N ASP A 34 -5.42 6.72 -0.02
CA ASP A 34 -5.46 7.94 0.79
C ASP A 34 -6.27 9.01 0.06
N THR A 35 -7.09 9.72 0.82
CA THR A 35 -7.99 10.74 0.30
C THR A 35 -7.64 12.04 0.99
N GLY A 36 -7.23 13.04 0.22
CA GLY A 36 -6.85 14.34 0.75
C GLY A 36 -8.04 15.04 1.39
N ALA A 37 -8.02 15.17 2.71
CA ALA A 37 -8.91 16.08 3.42
C ALA A 37 -8.42 17.52 3.19
N TRP A 38 -9.22 18.32 2.49
CA TRP A 38 -8.97 19.70 2.08
C TRP A 38 -8.06 19.95 0.87
N SER A 39 -8.48 20.94 0.10
CA SER A 39 -8.16 21.34 -1.28
C SER A 39 -6.69 21.69 -1.61
N TRP A 40 -5.72 21.32 -0.78
CA TRP A 40 -4.30 21.67 -0.96
C TRP A 40 -3.31 20.50 -0.94
N SER A 41 -3.78 19.27 -0.75
CA SER A 41 -2.89 18.11 -0.91
C SER A 41 -2.76 17.75 -2.39
N SER A 42 -1.55 17.81 -2.94
CA SER A 42 -1.26 17.32 -4.28
C SER A 42 -1.42 15.79 -4.30
N GLY A 43 -1.97 15.22 -5.37
CA GLY A 43 -2.07 13.76 -5.51
C GLY A 43 -0.70 13.09 -5.39
N ALA A 44 0.36 13.80 -5.82
CA ALA A 44 1.75 13.39 -5.64
C ALA A 44 2.18 13.31 -4.15
N GLY A 45 1.76 14.25 -3.31
CA GLY A 45 2.04 14.22 -1.87
C GLY A 45 1.37 13.05 -1.16
N LEU A 46 0.09 12.82 -1.49
CA LEU A 46 -0.67 11.66 -0.98
C LEU A 46 -0.02 10.35 -1.43
N LYS A 47 0.35 10.25 -2.71
CA LYS A 47 1.08 9.09 -3.25
C LYS A 47 2.40 8.87 -2.50
N ALA A 48 3.22 9.91 -2.30
CA ALA A 48 4.47 9.77 -1.56
C ALA A 48 4.25 9.29 -0.11
N GLY A 49 3.20 9.74 0.55
CA GLY A 49 2.77 9.24 1.87
C GLY A 49 2.41 7.76 1.84
N LEU A 50 1.63 7.33 0.84
CA LEU A 50 1.27 5.92 0.64
C LEU A 50 2.50 5.03 0.45
N TYR A 51 3.49 5.46 -0.35
CA TYR A 51 4.73 4.71 -0.53
C TYR A 51 5.50 4.53 0.79
N LYS A 52 5.59 5.58 1.62
CA LYS A 52 6.25 5.48 2.94
C LYS A 52 5.52 4.51 3.88
N ASN A 53 4.18 4.55 3.87
CA ASN A 53 3.38 3.67 4.71
C ASN A 53 3.47 2.20 4.24
N ALA A 54 3.46 1.97 2.93
CA ALA A 54 3.62 0.65 2.34
C ALA A 54 5.01 0.06 2.61
N ASP A 55 6.07 0.87 2.47
CA ASP A 55 7.44 0.47 2.80
C ASP A 55 7.55 0.08 4.28
N LYS A 56 7.02 0.92 5.18
CA LYS A 56 6.98 0.61 6.61
C LYS A 56 6.21 -0.68 6.91
N PHE A 57 5.07 -0.89 6.25
CA PHE A 57 4.24 -2.08 6.45
C PHE A 57 4.98 -3.38 6.04
N CYS A 58 5.69 -3.37 4.92
CA CYS A 58 6.50 -4.52 4.52
C CYS A 58 7.76 -4.67 5.41
N ALA A 59 8.38 -3.56 5.81
CA ALA A 59 9.54 -3.58 6.69
C ALA A 59 9.21 -4.16 8.08
N ASP A 60 8.02 -3.85 8.62
CA ASP A 60 7.53 -4.43 9.88
C ASP A 60 7.34 -5.98 9.76
N LYS A 61 7.23 -6.51 8.53
CA LYS A 61 7.20 -7.95 8.22
C LYS A 61 8.56 -8.54 7.82
N SER A 62 9.63 -7.76 7.86
CA SER A 62 10.96 -8.13 7.32
C SER A 62 10.98 -8.45 5.82
N GLU A 63 10.00 -7.92 5.09
CA GLU A 63 9.83 -8.06 3.65
C GLU A 63 10.20 -6.75 2.94
N VAL A 64 10.39 -6.82 1.62
CA VAL A 64 10.65 -5.67 0.75
C VAL A 64 9.37 -5.31 0.02
N MET A 65 9.04 -4.02 0.02
CA MET A 65 7.91 -3.50 -0.73
C MET A 65 8.24 -3.47 -2.23
N LEU A 66 7.42 -4.16 -3.02
CA LEU A 66 7.42 -4.08 -4.48
C LEU A 66 6.17 -3.33 -4.95
N PRO A 67 6.28 -2.08 -5.46
CA PRO A 67 5.12 -1.42 -6.06
C PRO A 67 4.66 -2.20 -7.29
N LEU A 68 3.34 -2.27 -7.52
CA LEU A 68 2.75 -2.89 -8.72
C LEU A 68 2.07 -1.85 -9.59
N ARG A 69 1.19 -1.06 -8.97
CA ARG A 69 0.37 -0.05 -9.62
C ARG A 69 0.20 1.12 -8.66
N SER A 70 0.32 2.32 -9.20
CA SER A 70 -0.05 3.53 -8.48
C SER A 70 -0.96 4.37 -9.34
N ARG A 71 -2.05 4.86 -8.74
CA ARG A 71 -2.93 5.85 -9.34
C ARG A 71 -2.97 7.05 -8.43
N GLN A 72 -3.00 8.23 -9.04
CA GLN A 72 -3.22 9.47 -8.33
C GLN A 72 -4.19 10.30 -9.15
N LYS A 73 -5.09 10.96 -8.45
CA LYS A 73 -6.00 11.95 -8.99
C LYS A 73 -5.79 13.20 -8.17
N ASP A 74 -5.34 14.25 -8.82
CA ASP A 74 -5.11 15.53 -8.14
C ASP A 74 -6.44 16.15 -7.70
N ALA A 75 -6.37 16.90 -6.60
CA ALA A 75 -7.50 17.71 -6.15
C ALA A 75 -7.83 18.73 -7.24
N SER A 76 -9.12 18.86 -7.54
CA SER A 76 -9.65 19.83 -8.50
C SER A 76 -10.80 20.58 -7.84
N PHE A 77 -11.25 21.68 -8.44
CA PHE A 77 -12.30 22.53 -7.89
C PHE A 77 -13.59 21.76 -7.50
N SER A 78 -13.85 20.62 -8.14
CA SER A 78 -15.02 19.77 -7.88
C SER A 78 -14.70 18.41 -7.23
N ASN A 79 -13.44 18.06 -6.98
CA ASN A 79 -13.05 16.73 -6.51
C ASN A 79 -11.90 16.80 -5.49
N PHE A 80 -11.97 15.99 -4.44
CA PHE A 80 -10.84 15.77 -3.55
C PHE A 80 -9.73 15.01 -4.27
N GLY A 81 -8.49 15.26 -3.85
CA GLY A 81 -7.33 14.51 -4.32
C GLY A 81 -7.37 13.10 -3.73
N ASN A 82 -7.09 12.10 -4.54
CA ASN A 82 -7.14 10.69 -4.13
C ASN A 82 -5.88 10.01 -4.66
N ALA A 83 -5.23 9.20 -3.85
CA ALA A 83 -4.12 8.36 -4.26
C ALA A 83 -4.42 6.91 -3.89
N GLU A 84 -4.01 6.01 -4.78
CA GLU A 84 -4.13 4.57 -4.60
C GLU A 84 -2.78 3.94 -4.94
N LEU A 85 -2.33 3.05 -4.06
CA LEU A 85 -1.10 2.30 -4.25
C LEU A 85 -1.39 0.83 -4.01
N GLN A 86 -1.07 0.03 -5.02
CA GLN A 86 -1.05 -1.42 -4.93
C GLN A 86 0.39 -1.88 -4.92
N PHE A 87 0.74 -2.70 -3.95
CA PHE A 87 2.09 -3.19 -3.73
C PHE A 87 2.06 -4.62 -3.21
N LYS A 88 3.15 -5.34 -3.40
CA LYS A 88 3.41 -6.62 -2.75
C LYS A 88 4.46 -6.45 -1.66
N CYS A 89 4.36 -7.25 -0.62
CA CYS A 89 5.47 -7.46 0.29
C CYS A 89 6.09 -8.81 -0.04
N LEU A 90 7.38 -8.81 -0.39
CA LEU A 90 8.08 -10.03 -0.83
C LEU A 90 9.36 -10.22 0.00
N PRO A 91 9.77 -11.46 0.30
CA PRO A 91 11.04 -11.71 0.97
C PRO A 91 12.21 -11.24 0.10
N LYS A 92 13.31 -10.79 0.71
CA LYS A 92 14.51 -10.22 0.03
C LYS A 92 15.14 -11.10 -1.07
N GLY A 93 14.79 -12.38 -1.15
CA GLY A 93 15.27 -13.33 -2.15
C GLY A 93 14.22 -13.78 -3.17
N ASP A 94 13.05 -13.13 -3.22
CA ASP A 94 11.98 -13.53 -4.12
C ASP A 94 12.35 -13.33 -5.60
N PRO A 95 12.15 -14.32 -6.48
CA PRO A 95 12.36 -14.16 -7.92
C PRO A 95 11.57 -13.01 -8.57
N GLU A 96 10.43 -12.60 -8.01
CA GLU A 96 9.67 -11.45 -8.49
C GLU A 96 10.40 -10.12 -8.26
N LEU A 97 11.13 -9.97 -7.14
CA LEU A 97 11.97 -8.78 -6.89
C LEU A 97 13.12 -8.69 -7.91
N ALA A 98 13.70 -9.84 -8.30
CA ALA A 98 14.75 -9.89 -9.31
C ALA A 98 14.20 -9.58 -10.72
N ARG A 99 12.94 -9.93 -11.00
CA ARG A 99 12.29 -9.72 -12.29
C ARG A 99 11.85 -8.26 -12.52
N ASN A 100 11.41 -7.58 -11.47
CA ASN A 100 10.91 -6.21 -11.53
C ASN A 100 11.49 -5.35 -10.38
N PRO A 101 12.80 -5.05 -10.38
CA PRO A 101 13.47 -4.41 -9.26
C PRO A 101 12.96 -2.98 -8.97
N ASP A 102 12.35 -2.33 -9.96
CA ASP A 102 11.80 -0.97 -9.89
C ASP A 102 10.28 -0.94 -9.61
N GLY A 103 9.61 -2.09 -9.64
CA GLY A 103 8.17 -2.21 -9.35
C GLY A 103 7.29 -1.29 -10.24
N LEU A 104 7.80 -0.96 -11.42
CA LEU A 104 7.01 -0.25 -12.41
C LEU A 104 6.09 -1.26 -13.10
N PRO A 105 4.85 -0.86 -13.44
CA PRO A 105 4.03 -1.71 -14.29
C PRO A 105 4.82 -1.93 -15.59
N PHE A 106 4.98 -3.19 -16.00
CA PHE A 106 5.60 -3.53 -17.27
C PHE A 106 4.86 -2.79 -18.37
N SER A 107 5.46 -1.70 -18.85
CA SER A 107 5.01 -1.02 -20.05
C SER A 107 5.68 -1.78 -21.18
N PRO A 108 4.96 -2.61 -21.97
CA PRO A 108 5.56 -3.26 -23.11
C PRO A 108 6.04 -2.16 -24.06
N ASN A 109 7.35 -1.87 -24.04
CA ASN A 109 7.96 -0.91 -24.95
C ASN A 109 8.22 -1.53 -26.34
N VAL A 110 7.75 -2.77 -26.56
CA VAL A 110 7.88 -3.50 -27.80
C VAL A 110 6.53 -4.14 -28.14
N THR A 111 5.81 -3.54 -29.08
CA THR A 111 4.71 -4.22 -29.78
C THR A 111 5.35 -5.26 -30.69
N VAL A 112 5.21 -6.55 -30.36
CA VAL A 112 5.62 -7.62 -31.26
C VAL A 112 4.57 -7.73 -32.37
N GLU A 113 4.80 -7.06 -33.51
CA GLU A 113 4.01 -7.33 -34.71
C GLU A 113 4.36 -8.73 -35.23
N VAL A 114 3.46 -9.68 -34.99
CA VAL A 114 3.55 -11.01 -35.59
C VAL A 114 3.17 -10.87 -37.07
N LYS A 115 4.18 -10.68 -37.92
CA LYS A 115 3.99 -10.65 -39.37
C LYS A 115 3.73 -12.09 -39.85
N ASN A 116 2.45 -12.45 -39.94
CA ASN A 116 2.03 -13.72 -40.51
C ASN A 116 2.37 -13.73 -42.02
N LYS A 117 3.10 -14.76 -42.48
CA LYS A 117 3.56 -14.91 -43.86
C LYS A 117 2.67 -15.89 -44.62
#